data_AF-A0AAW8YKP7-F1
#
_entry.id   AF-A0AAW8YKP7-F1
#
_cell.length_a   1.000
_cell.length_b   1.000
_cell.length_c   1.000
_cell.angle_alpha   90.00
_cell.angle_beta   90.00
_cell.angle_gamma   90.00
#
_symmetry.space_group_name_H-M   'P 1'
#
loop_
_entity.id
_entity.type
_entity.pdbx_description
1 polymer ?
#
loop_
_entity_poly.entity_id
_entity_poly.type
_entity_poly.pdbx_seq_one_letter_code
_entity_poly.pdbx_strand_id
1 'polypeptide(L)' 'MGYSETTSFALEAKDVPAHKSGDKIYFYVQAYSEVGTGKDGIEKAAELNNGKHLGSDWSKVASVTFE' A
#
# COMPACT_ATOMS: atom_id res chain seq x y z
N MET A 1 2.74 1.41 4.51
CA MET A 1 1.90 1.88 3.40
C MET A 1 2.76 1.93 2.15
N GLY A 2 2.17 1.62 1.00
CA GLY A 2 2.86 1.63 -0.30
C GLY A 2 2.25 2.66 -1.22
N TYR A 3 3.04 3.17 -2.17
CA TYR A 3 2.60 4.13 -3.16
C TYR A 3 3.18 3.76 -4.53
N SER A 4 2.37 3.94 -5.57
CA SER A 4 2.79 3.82 -6.95
C SER A 4 1.95 4.76 -7.81
N GLU A 5 2.59 5.40 -8.79
CA GLU A 5 1.92 6.19 -9.83
C GLU A 5 1.61 5.33 -11.06
N THR A 6 1.91 4.03 -10.99
CA THR A 6 1.61 3.03 -12.02
C THR A 6 0.65 1.98 -11.48
N THR A 7 0.19 1.08 -12.34
CA THR A 7 -0.68 -0.05 -11.95
C THR A 7 0.03 -1.18 -11.22
N SER A 8 1.29 -0.98 -10.81
CA SER A 8 2.14 -2.01 -10.20
C SER A 8 2.78 -1.48 -8.92
N PHE A 9 2.82 -2.30 -7.87
CA PHE A 9 3.51 -2.02 -6.62
C PHE A 9 4.36 -3.22 -6.23
N ALA A 10 5.57 -2.97 -5.72
CA ALA A 10 6.47 -3.99 -5.19
C ALA A 10 6.74 -3.69 -3.72
N LEU A 11 6.60 -4.72 -2.87
CA LEU A 11 7.03 -4.67 -1.47
C LEU A 11 8.46 -5.19 -1.39
N GLU A 12 9.40 -4.31 -1.03
CA GLU A 12 10.80 -4.69 -0.88
C GLU A 12 10.98 -5.65 0.30
N ALA A 13 11.91 -6.61 0.16
CA ALA A 13 12.18 -7.61 1.20
C ALA A 13 12.53 -6.99 2.56
N LYS A 14 13.21 -5.84 2.57
CA LYS A 14 13.56 -5.09 3.79
C LYS A 14 12.35 -4.52 4.53
N ASP A 15 11.22 -4.34 3.83
CA ASP A 15 10.01 -3.74 4.37
C ASP A 15 8.98 -4.82 4.76
N VAL A 16 9.30 -6.10 4.54
CA VAL A 16 8.52 -7.24 5.03
C VAL A 16 8.83 -7.46 6.52
N PRO A 17 7.82 -7.42 7.42
CA PRO A 17 8.03 -7.70 8.83
C PRO A 17 8.58 -9.11 9.07
N ALA A 18 9.24 -9.31 10.21
CA ALA A 18 9.61 -10.65 10.66
C ALA A 18 8.36 -11.54 10.72
N HIS A 19 8.46 -12.74 10.15
CA HIS A 19 7.36 -13.67 9.95
C HIS A 19 7.82 -15.10 10.18
N LYS A 20 6.85 -16.00 10.31
CA LYS A 20 7.02 -17.45 10.39
C LYS A 20 6.16 -18.11 9.31
N SER A 21 6.47 -19.37 9.02
CA SER A 21 5.63 -20.23 8.17
C SER A 21 4.17 -20.20 8.65
N GLY A 22 3.24 -19.95 7.73
CA GLY A 22 1.80 -19.83 7.99
C GLY A 22 1.31 -18.41 8.30
N ASP A 23 2.20 -17.45 8.57
CA ASP A 23 1.80 -16.04 8.73
C ASP A 23 1.26 -15.48 7.42
N LYS A 24 0.42 -14.45 7.50
CA LYS A 24 -0.18 -13.80 6.32
C LYS A 24 0.11 -12.31 6.29
N ILE A 25 0.36 -11.80 5.09
CA ILE A 25 0.34 -10.38 4.80
C ILE A 25 -0.87 -10.07 3.90
N TYR A 26 -1.60 -9.02 4.26
CA TYR A 26 -2.81 -8.57 3.55
C TYR A 26 -2.53 -7.25 2.84
N PHE A 27 -3.07 -7.12 1.64
CA PHE A 27 -2.98 -5.94 0.80
C PHE A 27 -4.38 -5.41 0.52
N TYR A 28 -4.57 -4.13 0.83
CA TYR A 28 -5.76 -3.35 0.51
C TYR A 28 -5.28 -2.14 -0.30
N VAL A 29 -5.82 -1.97 -1.49
CA VAL A 29 -5.38 -0.94 -2.44
C VAL A 29 -6.52 0.04 -2.66
N GLN A 30 -6.18 1.32 -2.70
CA GLN A 30 -7.09 2.40 -3.07
C GLN A 30 -6.40 3.25 -4.14
N ALA A 31 -7.16 3.68 -5.14
CA ALA A 31 -6.66 4.56 -6.19
C ALA A 31 -7.13 6.00 -5.94
N TYR A 32 -6.32 6.96 -6.34
CA TYR A 32 -6.60 8.39 -6.21
C TYR A 32 -6.38 9.06 -7.58
N SER A 33 -7.19 10.08 -7.88
CA SER A 33 -7.01 10.90 -9.10
C SER A 33 -5.89 11.95 -8.95
N GLU A 34 -5.32 12.07 -7.75
CA GLU A 34 -4.33 13.06 -7.39
C GLU A 34 -2.99 12.39 -7.07
N VAL A 35 -1.90 13.09 -7.36
CA VAL A 35 -0.54 12.68 -7.01
C VAL A 35 -0.25 13.16 -5.59
N GLY A 36 0.19 12.25 -4.72
CA GLY A 36 0.50 12.59 -3.33
C GLY A 36 1.70 13.54 -3.23
N THR A 37 1.67 14.42 -2.23
CA THR A 37 2.63 15.54 -2.08
C THR A 37 3.74 15.30 -1.05
N GLY A 38 3.72 14.16 -0.37
CA GLY A 38 4.76 13.76 0.60
C GLY A 38 6.16 13.60 0.01
N LYS A 39 7.19 13.65 0.86
CA LYS A 39 8.60 13.64 0.44
C LYS A 39 9.05 12.31 -0.18
N ASP A 40 8.39 11.22 0.21
CA ASP A 40 8.65 9.86 -0.21
C ASP A 40 7.33 9.09 -0.40
N GLY A 41 7.40 7.86 -0.90
CA GLY A 41 6.19 7.07 -1.17
C GLY A 41 5.34 6.79 0.06
N ILE A 42 5.94 6.66 1.25
CA ILE A 42 5.19 6.41 2.49
C ILE A 42 4.40 7.66 2.87
N GLU A 43 5.05 8.83 2.81
CA GLU A 43 4.40 10.11 3.10
C GLU A 43 3.33 10.46 2.06
N LYS A 44 3.57 10.19 0.78
CA LYS A 44 2.56 10.37 -0.28
C LYS A 44 1.32 9.50 -0.02
N ALA A 45 1.50 8.21 0.30
CA ALA A 45 0.39 7.33 0.64
C ALA A 45 -0.33 7.80 1.92
N ALA A 46 0.41 8.27 2.93
CA ALA A 46 -0.16 8.75 4.19
C ALA A 46 -1.04 9.99 3.99
N GLU A 47 -0.57 10.93 3.18
CA GLU A 47 -1.29 12.15 2.86
C GLU A 47 -2.58 11.84 2.09
N LEU A 48 -2.52 11.03 1.03
CA LEU A 48 -3.71 10.62 0.29
C LEU A 48 -4.73 9.87 1.17
N ASN A 49 -4.26 8.95 2.02
CA ASN A 49 -5.12 8.12 2.88
C ASN A 49 -5.77 8.89 4.03
N ASN A 50 -5.04 9.80 4.68
CA ASN A 50 -5.51 10.51 5.88
C ASN A 50 -6.03 11.92 5.58
N GLY A 51 -5.73 12.44 4.38
CA GLY A 51 -6.11 13.77 3.94
C GLY A 51 -7.56 13.84 3.48
N LYS A 52 -7.90 14.97 2.85
CA LYS A 52 -9.25 15.22 2.29
C LYS A 52 -9.30 14.86 0.81
N HIS A 53 -8.75 13.71 0.44
CA HIS A 53 -8.75 13.24 -0.93
C HIS A 53 -9.91 12.27 -1.16
N LEU A 54 -10.52 12.34 -2.34
CA LEU A 54 -11.52 11.37 -2.77
C LEU A 54 -10.81 10.20 -3.43
N GLY A 55 -10.58 9.13 -2.66
CA GLY A 55 -10.11 7.85 -3.16
C GLY A 55 -11.25 7.00 -3.74
N SER A 56 -10.88 5.97 -4.52
CA SER A 56 -11.80 4.90 -4.90
C SER A 56 -12.34 4.15 -3.68
N ASP A 57 -13.28 3.24 -3.88
CA ASP A 57 -13.51 2.19 -2.88
C ASP A 57 -12.23 1.37 -2.68
N TRP A 58 -12.06 0.81 -1.48
CA TRP A 58 -10.98 -0.14 -1.21
C TRP A 58 -11.13 -1.38 -2.09
N SER A 59 -10.00 -1.90 -2.55
CA SER A 59 -9.96 -3.14 -3.31
C SER A 59 -10.49 -4.31 -2.47
N LYS A 60 -10.86 -5.40 -3.17
CA LYS A 60 -10.90 -6.71 -2.51
C LYS A 60 -9.53 -7.01 -1.91
N VAL A 61 -9.53 -7.73 -0.78
CA VAL A 61 -8.29 -8.13 -0.13
C VAL A 61 -7.49 -9.07 -1.03
N ALA A 62 -6.20 -8.78 -1.19
CA ALA A 62 -5.22 -9.75 -1.66
C ALA A 62 -4.35 -10.17 -0.47
N SER A 63 -3.92 -11.44 -0.43
CA SER A 63 -3.08 -11.92 0.67
C SER A 63 -2.07 -12.93 0.21
N VAL A 64 -0.91 -12.94 0.87
CA VAL A 64 0.13 -13.95 0.70
C VAL A 64 0.33 -14.66 2.03
N THR A 65 0.58 -15.97 2.00
CA THR A 65 0.96 -16.77 3.16
C THR A 65 2.44 -17.09 3.06
N PHE A 66 3.19 -16.89 4.13
CA PHE A 66 4.62 -17.21 4.18
C PHE A 66 4.83 -18.72 4.35
N GLU A 67 5.82 -19.26 3.65
CA GLU A 67 6.25 -20.67 3.72
C GLU A 67 7.40 -20.85 4.71
#